data_AF-A0A3E4GN50-F1
#
_entry.id   AF-A0A3E4GN50-F1
#
_cell.length_a   1.000
_cell.length_b   1.000
_cell.length_c   1.000
_cell.angle_alpha   90.00
_cell.angle_beta   90.00
_cell.angle_gamma   90.00
#
_symmetry.space_group_name_H-M   'P 1'
#
loop_
_entity.id
_entity.type
_entity.pdbx_description
1 polymer ?
#
loop_
_entity_poly.entity_id
_entity_poly.type
_entity_poly.pdbx_seq_one_letter_code
_entity_poly.pdbx_strand_id
1 'polypeptide(L)'
;MKEIYHLRWGIETSFRELKYAIGLTSFHARKPDFIKQEIYARLLLYNYCELITTHVIKQMKNNDKTKQVNFTIAIYICREGRMKKLSFFHTPF
;
A
#
# COMPACT_ATOMS: atom_id res chain seq x y z
N MET A 1 -1.55 -12.17 -24.88
CA MET A 1 -0.56 -11.07 -24.83
C MET A 1 -0.97 -9.90 -23.94
N LYS A 2 -2.21 -9.36 -24.00
CA LYS A 2 -2.63 -8.23 -23.13
C LYS A 2 -2.53 -8.50 -21.63
N GLU A 3 -2.96 -9.67 -21.17
CA GLU A 3 -2.99 -10.00 -19.71
C GLU A 3 -1.61 -10.03 -19.07
N ILE A 4 -0.61 -10.58 -19.76
CA ILE A 4 0.79 -10.62 -19.29
C ILE A 4 1.33 -9.20 -19.11
N TYR A 5 0.97 -8.28 -20.02
CA TYR A 5 1.38 -6.88 -19.92
C TYR A 5 0.74 -6.18 -18.71
N HIS A 6 -0.54 -6.45 -18.43
CA HIS A 6 -1.22 -5.92 -17.25
C HIS A 6 -0.61 -6.43 -15.94
N LEU A 7 -0.24 -7.71 -15.87
CA LEU A 7 0.44 -8.27 -14.69
C LEU A 7 1.81 -7.62 -14.45
N ARG A 8 2.58 -7.37 -15.52
CA ARG A 8 3.89 -6.71 -15.42
C ARG A 8 3.76 -5.28 -14.91
N TRP A 9 2.80 -4.54 -15.45
CA TRP A 9 2.53 -3.16 -15.04
C TRP A 9 2.08 -3.06 -13.57
N GLY A 10 1.30 -4.04 -13.10
CA GLY A 10 0.94 -4.15 -11.68
C GLY A 10 2.18 -4.21 -10.79
N ILE A 11 3.12 -5.09 -11.12
CA ILE A 11 4.38 -5.25 -10.38
C ILE A 11 5.22 -3.96 -10.40
N GLU A 12 5.37 -3.33 -11.57
CA GLU A 12 6.12 -2.07 -11.73
C GLU A 12 5.53 -0.95 -10.85
N THR A 13 4.20 -0.86 -10.80
CA THR A 13 3.49 0.12 -9.97
C THR A 13 3.68 -0.18 -8.49
N SER A 14 3.56 -1.44 -8.06
CA SER A 14 3.82 -1.85 -6.68
C SER A 14 5.23 -1.50 -6.21
N PHE A 15 6.24 -1.73 -7.04
CA PHE A 15 7.62 -1.37 -6.71
C PHE A 15 7.83 0.15 -6.65
N ARG A 16 7.11 0.94 -7.45
CA ARG A 16 7.14 2.40 -7.37
C ARG A 16 6.59 2.88 -6.02
N GLU A 17 5.44 2.38 -5.61
CA GLU A 17 4.82 2.72 -4.32
C GLU A 17 5.71 2.30 -3.14
N LEU A 18 6.30 1.10 -3.20
CA LEU A 18 7.21 0.63 -2.16
C LEU A 18 8.45 1.54 -2.02
N LYS A 19 9.01 2.03 -3.13
CA LYS A 19 10.16 2.93 -3.12
C LYS A 19 9.80 4.30 -2.56
N TYR A 20 8.73 4.92 -3.07
CA TYR A 20 8.47 6.35 -2.83
C TYR A 20 7.44 6.62 -1.74
N ALA A 21 6.38 5.81 -1.62
CA ALA A 21 5.35 6.01 -0.59
C ALA A 21 5.78 5.43 0.77
N ILE A 22 6.46 4.28 0.76
CA ILE A 22 6.93 3.60 1.98
C ILE A 22 8.39 3.96 2.32
N GLY A 23 9.13 4.49 1.35
CA GLY A 23 10.51 4.97 1.57
C GLY A 23 11.56 3.86 1.61
N LEU A 24 11.44 2.84 0.76
CA LEU A 24 12.46 1.78 0.62
C LEU A 24 13.79 2.29 0.02
N THR A 25 13.87 3.55 -0.41
CA THR A 25 15.12 4.16 -0.90
C THR A 25 16.02 4.68 0.23
N SER A 26 15.50 4.81 1.45
CA SER A 26 16.20 5.45 2.57
C SER A 26 16.23 4.52 3.78
N PHE A 27 17.41 3.98 4.08
CA PHE A 27 17.62 3.07 5.21
C PHE A 27 18.21 3.78 6.42
N HIS A 28 17.75 3.43 7.62
CA HIS A 28 18.28 3.99 8.87
C HIS A 28 19.45 3.15 9.39
N ALA A 29 19.36 1.83 9.20
CA ALA A 29 20.41 0.90 9.58
C ALA A 29 21.68 1.04 8.70
N ARG A 30 22.85 0.91 9.34
CA ARG A 30 24.16 0.82 8.65
C ARG A 30 24.68 -0.61 8.52
N LYS A 31 24.22 -1.54 9.38
CA LYS A 31 24.61 -2.95 9.33
C LYS A 31 23.76 -3.70 8.30
N PRO A 32 24.35 -4.61 7.50
CA PRO A 32 23.64 -5.31 6.42
C PRO A 32 22.47 -6.15 6.93
N ASP A 33 22.59 -6.81 8.08
CA ASP A 33 21.52 -7.61 8.66
C ASP A 33 20.31 -6.76 9.07
N PHE A 34 20.55 -5.57 9.63
CA PHE A 34 19.49 -4.64 10.00
C PHE A 34 18.85 -3.97 8.78
N ILE A 35 19.62 -3.71 7.71
CA ILE A 35 19.07 -3.26 6.43
C ILE A 35 18.10 -4.30 5.85
N LYS A 36 18.48 -5.59 5.88
CA LYS A 36 17.57 -6.68 5.44
C LYS A 36 16.28 -6.69 6.24
N GLN A 37 16.36 -6.58 7.57
CA GLN A 37 15.17 -6.50 8.43
C GLN A 37 14.29 -5.30 8.06
N GLU A 38 14.88 -4.14 7.79
CA GLU A 38 14.16 -2.93 7.37
C GLU A 38 13.45 -3.11 6.02
N ILE A 39 14.06 -3.85 5.08
CA ILE A 39 13.44 -4.20 3.79
C ILE A 39 12.22 -5.11 4.02
N TYR A 40 12.38 -6.18 4.81
CA TYR A 40 11.29 -7.12 5.10
C TYR A 40 10.14 -6.44 5.85
N ALA A 41 10.42 -5.57 6.81
CA ALA A 41 9.40 -4.82 7.55
C ALA A 41 8.59 -3.91 6.61
N ARG A 42 9.25 -3.21 5.68
CA ARG A 42 8.56 -2.36 4.68
C ARG A 42 7.73 -3.18 3.69
N LEU A 43 8.23 -4.34 3.26
CA LEU A 43 7.49 -5.24 2.37
C LEU A 43 6.24 -5.80 3.07
N LEU A 44 6.37 -6.19 4.34
CA LEU A 44 5.25 -6.64 5.17
C LEU A 44 4.19 -5.53 5.31
N LEU A 45 4.62 -4.30 5.59
CA LEU A 45 3.72 -3.14 5.69
C LEU A 45 2.97 -2.90 4.37
N TYR A 46 3.66 -2.98 3.23
CA TYR A 46 3.04 -2.84 1.90
C TYR A 46 1.95 -3.89 1.69
N ASN A 47 2.27 -5.17 1.90
CA ASN A 47 1.33 -6.28 1.74
C ASN A 47 0.12 -6.15 2.68
N TYR A 48 0.36 -5.68 3.90
CA TYR A 48 -0.70 -5.42 4.87
C TYR A 48 -1.64 -4.28 4.43
N CYS A 49 -1.08 -3.18 3.91
CA CYS A 49 -1.87 -2.05 3.39
C CYS A 49 -2.69 -2.47 2.15
N GLU A 50 -2.11 -3.26 1.24
CA GLU A 50 -2.80 -3.84 0.07
C GLU A 50 -3.97 -4.73 0.48
N LEU A 51 -3.74 -5.63 1.45
CA LEU A 51 -4.78 -6.54 1.97
C LEU A 51 -5.95 -5.76 2.56
N ILE A 52 -5.68 -4.76 3.42
CA ILE A 52 -6.71 -3.92 4.02
C ILE A 52 -7.46 -3.12 2.96
N THR A 53 -6.73 -2.50 2.03
CA THR A 53 -7.32 -1.68 0.97
C THR A 53 -8.26 -2.52 0.10
N THR A 54 -7.84 -3.73 -0.27
CA THR A 54 -8.68 -4.69 -1.01
C THR A 54 -9.92 -5.10 -0.23
N HIS A 55 -9.76 -5.37 1.08
CA HIS A 55 -10.89 -5.71 1.95
C HIS A 55 -11.91 -4.57 2.04
N VAL A 56 -11.45 -3.33 2.23
CA VAL A 56 -12.32 -2.15 2.30
C VAL A 56 -13.02 -1.90 0.97
N ILE A 57 -12.31 -1.98 -0.16
CA ILE A 57 -12.92 -1.84 -1.50
C ILE A 57 -14.01 -2.90 -1.72
N LYS A 58 -13.77 -4.15 -1.29
CA LYS A 58 -14.75 -5.25 -1.41
C LYS A 58 -16.00 -4.98 -0.55
N GLN A 59 -15.84 -4.45 0.67
CA GLN A 59 -16.97 -4.06 1.51
C GLN A 59 -17.75 -2.86 0.91
N MET A 60 -17.06 -1.91 0.28
CA MET A 60 -17.67 -0.72 -0.31
C MET A 60 -18.43 -1.02 -1.61
N LYS A 61 -18.00 -2.00 -2.40
CA LYS A 61 -18.70 -2.42 -3.64
C LYS A 61 -20.15 -2.85 -3.40
N ASN A 62 -20.47 -3.29 -2.18
CA ASN A 62 -21.84 -3.62 -1.77
C ASN A 62 -22.70 -2.38 -1.44
N ASN A 63 -22.12 -1.19 -1.32
CA ASN A 63 -22.79 0.02 -0.80
C ASN A 63 -22.74 1.24 -1.75
N ASP A 64 -22.45 1.00 -3.02
CA ASP A 64 -22.46 1.98 -4.12
C ASP A 64 -21.62 3.25 -3.87
N LYS A 65 -20.36 3.23 -4.35
CA LYS A 65 -19.64 4.33 -5.02
C LYS A 65 -18.20 3.91 -5.32
N THR A 66 -17.79 4.19 -6.56
CA THR A 66 -16.45 4.01 -7.15
C THR A 66 -15.41 4.92 -6.48
N LYS A 67 -15.12 4.66 -5.22
CA LYS A 67 -14.19 5.41 -4.40
C LYS A 67 -12.82 4.74 -4.46
N GLN A 68 -11.84 5.35 -5.15
CA GLN A 68 -10.44 4.92 -5.10
C GLN A 68 -9.81 5.29 -3.75
N VAL A 69 -9.14 4.33 -3.12
CA VAL A 69 -8.39 4.58 -1.88
C VAL A 69 -7.02 5.13 -2.26
N ASN A 70 -6.65 6.30 -1.74
CA ASN A 70 -5.31 6.83 -1.91
C ASN A 70 -4.32 5.99 -1.09
N PHE A 71 -3.38 5.33 -1.77
CA PHE A 71 -2.45 4.38 -1.17
C PHE A 71 -1.58 5.01 -0.07
N THR A 72 -1.14 6.26 -0.26
CA THR A 72 -0.37 7.03 0.73
C THR A 72 -1.17 7.28 2.01
N ILE A 73 -2.45 7.61 1.88
CA ILE A 73 -3.36 7.80 3.02
C ILE A 73 -3.62 6.46 3.73
N ALA A 74 -3.75 5.36 2.97
CA ALA A 74 -3.92 4.03 3.55
C ALA A 74 -2.70 3.60 4.37
N ILE A 75 -1.48 3.83 3.86
CA ILE A 75 -0.24 3.57 4.61
C ILE A 75 -0.20 4.38 5.90
N TYR A 76 -0.53 5.68 5.84
CA TYR A 76 -0.55 6.55 7.02
C TYR A 76 -1.53 6.05 8.08
N ILE A 77 -2.77 5.72 7.68
CA ILE A 77 -3.80 5.20 8.59
C ILE A 77 -3.41 3.83 9.15
N CYS A 78 -2.80 2.96 8.34
CA CYS A 78 -2.32 1.66 8.77
C CYS A 78 -1.21 1.78 9.81
N ARG A 79 -0.27 2.71 9.60
CA ARG A 79 0.83 3.00 10.52
C ARG A 79 0.37 3.59 11.85
N GLU A 80 -0.72 4.36 11.84
CA GLU A 80 -1.29 4.96 13.06
C GLU A 80 -2.24 4.02 13.82
N GLY A 81 -2.54 2.82 13.28
CA GLY A 81 -3.43 1.85 13.91
C GLY A 81 -4.92 2.24 13.89
N ARG A 82 -5.30 3.28 13.14
CA ARG A 82 -6.66 3.85 13.15
C ARG A 82 -7.56 3.28 12.06
N MET A 83 -7.66 1.95 12.01
CA MET A 83 -8.33 1.19 10.94
C MET A 83 -9.81 1.57 10.71
N LYS A 84 -10.51 2.07 11.72
CA LYS A 84 -11.93 2.52 11.61
C LYS A 84 -12.12 3.76 10.73
N LYS A 85 -11.06 4.54 10.44
CA LYS A 85 -11.13 5.79 9.68
C LYS A 85 -10.98 5.63 8.17
N LEU A 86 -10.62 4.42 7.68
CA LEU A 86 -10.35 4.18 6.26
C LEU A 86 -11.59 4.35 5.38
N SER A 87 -12.80 4.17 5.92
CA SER A 87 -14.06 4.38 5.21
C SER A 87 -14.45 5.87 5.03
N PHE A 88 -13.82 6.77 5.79
CA PHE A 88 -14.21 8.19 5.88
C PHE A 88 -13.27 9.14 5.14
N PHE A 89 -11.98 8.81 5.01
CA PHE A 89 -11.01 9.68 4.34
C PHE A 89 -10.97 9.39 2.85
N HIS A 90 -11.83 10.10 2.12
CA HIS A 90 -11.89 10.08 0.67
C HIS A 90 -11.44 11.45 0.13
N THR A 91 -10.41 11.47 -0.71
CA THR A 91 -10.10 12.62 -1.57
C THR A 91 -11.03 12.58 -2.77
N PRO A 92 -11.88 13.60 -3.00
CA PRO A 92 -12.57 13.77 -4.27
C PRO A 92 -11.56 14.33 -5.28
N PHE A 93 -10.84 13.42 -5.94
CA PHE A 93 -9.83 13.70 -6.97
C PHE A 93 -8.59 14.48 -6.50
#